data_AF-A0A1M4XEN5-F1
#
_entry.id   AF-A0A1M4XEN5-F1
#
_cell.length_a   1.000
_cell.length_b   1.000
_cell.length_c   1.000
_cell.angle_alpha   90.00
_cell.angle_beta   90.00
_cell.angle_gamma   90.00
#
_symmetry.space_group_name_H-M   'P 1'
#
loop_
_entity.id
_entity.type
_entity.pdbx_description
1 polymer ?
#
loop_
_entity_poly.entity_id
_entity_poly.type
_entity_poly.pdbx_seq_one_letter_code
_entity_poly.pdbx_strand_id
1 'polypeptide(L)'
;MENKDLQKKYIEHLNVLLITVDFKELDISCDSTDHSYAKDILKKMHDIFIEVYKTDYLDSYTYEFVEVPAIIRGRNTGHIGLGIVSLDLESSGEHWGTYFLTPRGVIDLM
;
A
#
# COMPACT_ATOMS: atom_id res chain seq x y z
N MET A 1 -3.96 20.87 1.29
CA MET A 1 -2.84 20.81 2.26
C MET A 1 -3.04 19.63 3.23
N GLU A 2 -4.27 19.38 3.70
CA GLU A 2 -4.57 18.24 4.60
C GLU A 2 -4.29 16.85 4.00
N ASN A 3 -4.53 16.65 2.69
CA ASN A 3 -4.34 15.33 2.09
C ASN A 3 -2.87 14.86 2.11
N LYS A 4 -1.91 15.72 1.72
CA LYS A 4 -0.47 15.41 1.78
C LYS A 4 0.01 15.02 3.18
N ASP A 5 -0.59 15.58 4.22
CA ASP A 5 -0.27 15.21 5.60
C ASP A 5 -0.82 13.82 5.97
N LEU A 6 -1.98 13.42 5.43
CA LEU A 6 -2.52 12.07 5.60
C LEU A 6 -1.69 11.02 4.85
N GLN A 7 -1.30 11.30 3.60
CA GLN A 7 -0.40 10.45 2.83
C GLN A 7 0.90 10.18 3.62
N LYS A 8 1.53 11.24 4.12
CA LYS A 8 2.75 11.13 4.93
C LYS A 8 2.54 10.30 6.19
N LYS A 9 1.47 10.57 6.96
CA LYS A 9 1.15 9.79 8.17
C LYS A 9 0.91 8.31 7.87
N TYR A 10 0.23 8.03 6.77
CA TYR A 10 0.00 6.66 6.30
C TYR A 10 1.31 5.93 6.05
N ILE A 11 2.24 6.56 5.31
CA ILE A 11 3.57 6.00 5.06
C ILE A 11 4.38 5.83 6.35
N GLU A 12 4.32 6.80 7.28
CA GLU A 12 5.01 6.70 8.57
C GLU A 12 4.51 5.51 9.40
N HIS A 13 3.19 5.30 9.49
CA HIS A 13 2.61 4.16 10.20
C HIS A 13 2.93 2.83 9.51
N LEU A 14 2.91 2.80 8.17
CA LEU A 14 3.36 1.63 7.43
C LEU A 14 4.83 1.31 7.70
N ASN A 15 5.71 2.30 7.75
CA ASN A 15 7.13 2.06 8.08
C ASN A 15 7.30 1.41 9.46
N VAL A 16 6.44 1.72 10.43
CA VAL A 16 6.41 1.03 11.74
C VAL A 16 5.97 -0.43 11.58
N LEU A 17 4.94 -0.70 10.79
CA LEU A 17 4.51 -2.08 10.48
C LEU A 17 5.64 -2.87 9.80
N LEU A 18 6.31 -2.29 8.80
CA LEU A 18 7.31 -2.96 7.98
C LEU A 18 8.53 -3.44 8.80
N ILE A 19 8.87 -2.80 9.92
CA ILE A 19 9.91 -3.28 10.83
C ILE A 19 9.59 -4.67 11.40
N THR A 20 8.29 -5.01 11.50
CA THR A 20 7.81 -6.28 12.08
C THR A 20 7.53 -7.36 11.04
N VAL A 21 7.60 -7.02 9.75
CA VAL A 21 7.28 -7.94 8.64
C VAL A 21 8.47 -8.85 8.36
N ASP A 22 8.22 -10.15 8.29
CA ASP A 22 9.14 -11.11 7.71
C ASP A 22 8.98 -11.07 6.19
N PHE A 23 9.85 -10.33 5.52
CA PHE A 23 9.77 -10.15 4.06
C PHE A 23 10.00 -11.43 3.27
N LYS A 24 10.74 -12.40 3.84
CA LYS A 24 10.95 -13.67 3.16
C LYS A 24 9.68 -14.51 3.20
N GLU A 25 9.02 -14.55 4.36
CA GLU A 25 7.73 -15.23 4.49
C GLU A 25 6.64 -14.51 3.68
N LEU A 26 6.68 -13.18 3.62
CA LEU A 26 5.77 -12.40 2.79
C LEU A 26 5.89 -12.77 1.32
N ASP A 27 7.12 -12.78 0.80
CA ASP A 27 7.43 -13.15 -0.59
C ASP A 27 6.92 -14.56 -0.93
N ILE A 28 7.22 -15.54 -0.06
CA ILE A 28 6.75 -16.93 -0.20
C ILE A 28 5.21 -16.99 -0.16
N SER A 29 4.57 -16.31 0.77
CA SER A 29 3.11 -16.34 0.92
C SER A 29 2.39 -15.68 -0.25
N CYS A 30 2.96 -14.63 -0.85
CA CYS A 30 2.38 -14.00 -2.04
C CYS A 30 2.34 -14.95 -3.25
N ASP A 31 3.34 -15.81 -3.40
CA ASP A 31 3.52 -16.67 -4.59
C ASP A 31 3.15 -18.15 -4.38
N SER A 32 2.81 -18.55 -3.16
CA SER A 32 2.35 -19.92 -2.86
C SER A 32 0.83 -20.06 -3.00
N THR A 33 0.29 -21.25 -2.73
CA THR A 33 -1.17 -21.43 -2.61
C THR A 33 -1.73 -20.95 -1.26
N ASP A 34 -0.87 -20.75 -0.26
CA ASP A 34 -1.24 -20.24 1.05
C ASP A 34 -0.88 -18.75 1.18
N HIS A 35 -1.90 -17.92 0.98
CA HIS A 35 -1.79 -16.47 1.08
C HIS A 35 -2.11 -15.92 2.48
N SER A 36 -2.18 -16.76 3.51
CA SER A 36 -2.63 -16.33 4.84
C SER A 36 -1.77 -15.20 5.41
N TYR A 37 -0.44 -15.33 5.35
CA TYR A 37 0.47 -14.29 5.84
C TYR A 37 0.38 -13.02 4.99
N ALA A 38 0.41 -13.13 3.66
CA ALA A 38 0.23 -11.98 2.77
C ALA A 38 -1.11 -11.25 3.00
N LYS A 39 -2.20 -11.98 3.20
CA LYS A 39 -3.52 -11.40 3.52
C LYS A 39 -3.53 -10.69 4.86
N ASP A 40 -2.87 -11.24 5.88
CA ASP A 40 -2.78 -10.60 7.20
C ASP A 40 -1.98 -9.29 7.13
N ILE A 41 -0.87 -9.25 6.38
CA ILE A 41 -0.12 -8.01 6.14
C ILE A 41 -0.95 -7.01 5.34
N LEU A 42 -1.60 -7.43 4.24
CA LEU A 42 -2.45 -6.56 3.44
C LEU A 42 -3.60 -5.97 4.26
N LYS A 43 -4.21 -6.79 5.13
CA LYS A 43 -5.23 -6.34 6.08
C LYS A 43 -4.68 -5.29 7.04
N LYS A 44 -3.51 -5.50 7.64
CA LYS A 44 -2.88 -4.50 8.52
C LYS A 44 -2.60 -3.19 7.79
N MET A 45 -2.14 -3.25 6.54
CA MET A 45 -1.94 -2.05 5.72
C MET A 45 -3.25 -1.29 5.47
N HIS A 46 -4.36 -2.02 5.28
CA HIS A 46 -5.68 -1.43 5.13
C HIS A 46 -6.26 -0.90 6.46
N ASP A 47 -6.03 -1.58 7.57
CA ASP A 47 -6.47 -1.11 8.89
C ASP A 47 -5.75 0.19 9.27
N ILE A 48 -4.45 0.31 8.97
CA ILE A 48 -3.68 1.55 9.12
C ILE A 48 -4.24 2.66 8.22
N PHE A 49 -4.65 2.31 6.99
CA PHE A 49 -5.28 3.27 6.08
C PHE A 49 -6.56 3.83 6.69
N ILE A 50 -7.47 2.97 7.17
CA ILE A 50 -8.71 3.40 7.85
C ILE A 50 -8.38 4.22 9.11
N GLU A 51 -7.35 3.83 9.86
CA GLU A 51 -6.92 4.58 11.04
C GLU A 51 -6.48 6.00 10.68
N VAL A 52 -5.74 6.20 9.59
CA VAL A 52 -5.22 7.52 9.21
C VAL A 52 -6.30 8.37 8.53
N TYR A 53 -7.00 7.80 7.54
CA TYR A 53 -8.00 8.52 6.74
C TYR A 53 -9.37 8.61 7.42
N LYS A 54 -9.61 7.81 8.48
CA LYS A 54 -10.89 7.74 9.21
C LYS A 54 -12.09 7.33 8.35
N THR A 55 -11.83 6.75 7.17
CA THR A 55 -12.81 6.31 6.20
C THR A 55 -12.23 5.16 5.36
N ASP A 56 -13.10 4.30 4.85
CA ASP A 56 -12.82 3.34 3.78
C ASP A 56 -13.42 3.79 2.44
N TYR A 57 -14.10 4.94 2.43
CA TYR A 57 -14.69 5.57 1.26
C TYR A 57 -13.92 6.85 0.90
N LEU A 58 -13.42 6.91 -0.34
CA LEU A 58 -12.70 8.05 -0.89
C LEU A 58 -13.51 8.67 -2.04
N ASP A 59 -13.64 9.98 -2.02
CA ASP A 59 -14.28 10.77 -3.07
C ASP A 59 -13.31 11.82 -3.64
N SER A 60 -13.53 12.19 -4.90
CA SER A 60 -12.70 13.14 -5.62
C SER A 60 -12.92 14.61 -5.21
N TYR A 61 -13.94 14.90 -4.39
CA TYR A 61 -14.18 16.25 -3.88
C TYR A 61 -13.34 16.54 -2.62
N THR A 62 -12.99 15.48 -1.89
CA THR A 62 -12.23 15.55 -0.63
C THR A 62 -10.75 15.23 -0.84
N TYR A 63 -10.44 14.30 -1.75
CA TYR A 63 -9.07 13.82 -1.97
C TYR A 63 -8.66 13.97 -3.44
N GLU A 64 -7.47 14.53 -3.65
CA GLU A 64 -6.78 14.61 -4.95
C GLU A 64 -5.97 13.32 -5.17
N PHE A 65 -4.82 13.18 -4.51
CA PHE A 65 -4.00 11.96 -4.53
C PHE A 65 -4.19 11.12 -3.27
N VAL A 66 -4.17 9.79 -3.40
CA VAL A 66 -4.27 8.86 -2.27
C VAL A 66 -3.37 7.65 -2.45
N GLU A 67 -2.67 7.26 -1.38
CA GLU A 67 -1.88 6.04 -1.30
C GLU A 67 -2.73 4.92 -0.71
N VAL A 68 -2.96 3.89 -1.50
CA VAL A 68 -3.77 2.74 -1.09
C VAL A 68 -2.97 1.44 -1.16
N PRO A 69 -3.20 0.48 -0.25
CA PRO A 69 -2.55 -0.81 -0.31
C PRO A 69 -2.99 -1.58 -1.56
N ALA A 70 -2.05 -2.28 -2.20
CA ALA A 70 -2.30 -2.97 -3.45
C ALA A 70 -1.55 -4.30 -3.55
N ILE A 71 -2.06 -5.16 -4.42
CA ILE A 71 -1.39 -6.37 -4.90
C ILE A 71 -0.79 -6.02 -6.27
N ILE A 72 0.52 -6.21 -6.41
CA ILE A 72 1.26 -5.91 -7.64
C ILE A 72 1.69 -7.23 -8.26
N ARG A 73 1.50 -7.37 -9.57
CA ARG A 73 1.96 -8.54 -10.33
C ARG A 73 3.00 -8.13 -11.37
N GLY A 74 4.18 -8.73 -11.28
CA GLY A 74 5.22 -8.58 -12.30
C GLY A 74 4.73 -9.12 -13.64
N ARG A 75 4.65 -8.27 -14.68
CA ARG A 75 4.12 -8.68 -16.00
C ARG A 75 4.92 -9.82 -16.64
N ASN A 76 6.24 -9.80 -16.50
CA ASN A 76 7.13 -10.75 -17.16
C ASN A 76 7.39 -12.01 -16.33
N THR A 77 7.32 -11.90 -15.01
CA THR A 77 7.62 -13.00 -14.08
C THR A 77 6.36 -13.68 -13.55
N GLY A 78 5.22 -13.00 -13.58
CA GLY A 78 3.98 -13.45 -12.94
C GLY A 78 3.99 -13.33 -11.41
N HIS A 79 5.15 -13.01 -10.82
CA HIS A 79 5.40 -12.87 -9.39
C HIS A 79 4.46 -11.84 -8.75
N ILE A 80 3.89 -12.20 -7.61
CA ILE A 80 2.94 -11.38 -6.87
C ILE A 80 3.66 -10.79 -5.64
N GLY A 81 3.41 -9.52 -5.36
CA GLY A 81 3.88 -8.86 -4.15
C GLY A 81 2.86 -7.87 -3.62
N LEU A 82 3.05 -7.43 -2.38
CA LEU A 82 2.31 -6.30 -1.83
C LEU A 82 3.05 -4.99 -2.09
N GLY A 83 2.29 -3.93 -2.26
CA GLY A 83 2.82 -2.58 -2.39
C GLY A 83 1.76 -1.53 -2.14
N ILE A 84 2.07 -0.32 -2.57
CA ILE A 84 1.17 0.82 -2.48
C ILE A 84 1.05 1.41 -3.87
N VAL A 85 -0.15 1.83 -4.25
CA VAL A 85 -0.35 2.63 -5.45
C VAL A 85 -0.86 4.01 -5.06
N SER A 86 -0.32 5.04 -5.71
CA SER A 86 -0.91 6.37 -5.69
C SER A 86 -1.99 6.44 -6.76
N LEU A 87 -3.18 6.89 -6.38
CA LEU A 87 -4.29 7.13 -7.29
C LEU A 87 -4.59 8.63 -7.34
N ASP A 88 -4.82 9.15 -8.54
CA ASP A 88 -5.40 10.47 -8.78
C ASP A 88 -6.92 10.34 -8.86
N LEU A 89 -7.63 10.75 -7.81
CA LEU A 89 -9.08 10.64 -7.76
C LEU A 89 -9.78 11.72 -8.59
N GLU A 90 -9.15 12.88 -8.83
CA GLU A 90 -9.69 13.90 -9.72
C GLU A 90 -9.63 13.45 -11.18
N SER A 91 -8.65 12.60 -11.52
CA SER A 91 -8.56 11.89 -12.80
C SER A 91 -9.17 10.49 -12.75
N SER A 92 -10.41 10.37 -12.24
CA SER A 92 -11.18 9.11 -12.25
C SER A 92 -10.50 7.91 -11.55
N GLY A 93 -9.63 8.16 -10.57
CA GLY A 93 -8.90 7.11 -9.85
C GLY A 93 -7.76 6.50 -10.67
N GLU A 94 -7.17 7.27 -11.59
CA GLU A 94 -6.05 6.82 -12.40
C GLU A 94 -4.82 6.49 -11.55
N HIS A 95 -4.13 5.41 -11.93
CA HIS A 95 -2.88 5.03 -11.31
C HIS A 95 -1.77 6.05 -11.67
N TRP A 96 -1.21 6.68 -10.64
CA TRP A 96 -0.17 7.69 -10.77
C TRP A 96 1.23 7.18 -10.40
N GLY A 97 1.33 6.33 -9.38
CA GLY A 97 2.62 5.87 -8.87
C GLY A 97 2.55 4.53 -8.15
N THR A 98 3.67 3.83 -8.10
CA THR A 98 3.81 2.54 -7.40
C THR A 98 4.97 2.61 -6.41
N TYR A 99 4.71 2.26 -5.16
CA TYR A 99 5.73 2.18 -4.11
C TYR A 99 5.91 0.74 -3.66
N PHE A 100 7.17 0.37 -3.42
CA PHE A 100 7.54 -0.97 -2.97
C PHE A 100 7.85 -0.99 -1.47
N LEU A 101 7.48 -2.10 -0.84
CA LEU A 101 7.76 -2.34 0.57
C LEU A 101 9.15 -2.94 0.71
N THR A 102 9.97 -2.37 1.58
CA THR A 102 11.29 -2.94 1.89
C THR A 102 11.49 -3.03 3.40
N PRO A 103 12.46 -3.83 3.88
CA PRO A 103 12.85 -3.84 5.30
C PRO A 103 13.29 -2.47 5.84
N ARG A 104 13.59 -1.51 4.96
CA ARG A 104 13.98 -0.14 5.34
C ARG A 104 12.83 0.85 5.26
N GLY A 105 11.62 0.39 4.95
CA GLY A 105 10.43 1.20 4.75
C GLY A 105 9.94 1.21 3.31
N VAL A 106 8.94 2.03 3.06
CA VAL A 106 8.37 2.29 1.74
C VAL A 106 9.36 3.11 0.91
N ILE A 107 9.64 2.67 -0.32
CA ILE A 107 10.48 3.37 -1.27
C ILE A 107 9.62 3.82 -2.46
N ASP A 108 9.74 5.12 -2.78
CA ASP A 108 9.21 5.70 -4.00
C ASP A 108 10.16 5.43 -5.18
N LEU A 109 9.61 5.04 -6.32
CA LEU A 109 10.36 4.84 -7.56
C LEU A 109 10.12 5.94 -8.60
N MET A 110 9.38 7.00 -8.26
CA MET A 110 9.25 8.22 -9.08
C MET A 110 10.45 9.16 -8.96
#